data_AF-A0A0D6XCS5-F1
#
_entry.id   AF-A0A0D6XCS5-F1
#
_cell.length_a   1.000
_cell.length_b   1.000
_cell.length_c   1.000
_cell.angle_alpha   90.00
_cell.angle_beta   90.00
_cell.angle_gamma   90.00
#
_symmetry.space_group_name_H-M   'P 1'
#
loop_
_entity.id
_entity.type
_entity.pdbx_description
1 polymer ?
#
loop_
_entity_poly.entity_id
_entity_poly.type
_entity_poly.pdbx_seq_one_letter_code
_entity_poly.pdbx_strand_id
1 'polypeptide(L)'
;MSPLEELKGALTQMLGASSRSSARQEALARYLRDRLALRLPVGLRPYLRSETKVPGLAREKKWDLTLVYPASGSVKPRLLVSLKSIMANPSGSWPNRLDDLVGEVSSVQILFPEVVVGYVVVLDYGAPDNKGNVPKGDENRSHYESFKAGLRALAQRRPPLWAQGLIEGYWVIEIDTRRQDFLLEPQKTLEEGEAFLKTLLDALREREPLLFLNQGQ
;
A
#
# COMPACT_ATOMS: atom_id res chain seq x y z
N MET A 1 0.75 -20.50 11.84
CA MET A 1 0.66 -19.15 12.43
C MET A 1 -0.52 -18.47 11.77
N SER A 2 -1.35 -17.77 12.55
CA SER A 2 -2.52 -17.09 12.00
C SER A 2 -2.12 -15.85 11.19
N PRO A 3 -2.91 -15.41 10.19
CA PRO A 3 -2.62 -14.20 9.43
C PRO A 3 -2.44 -12.95 10.31
N LEU A 4 -3.16 -12.89 11.43
CA LEU A 4 -3.04 -11.79 12.39
C LEU A 4 -1.68 -11.80 13.10
N GLU A 5 -1.19 -12.97 13.51
CA GLU A 5 0.14 -13.12 14.12
C GLU A 5 1.24 -12.77 13.14
N GLU A 6 1.10 -13.17 11.87
CA GLU A 6 2.03 -12.81 10.80
C GLU A 6 2.07 -11.28 10.58
N LEU A 7 0.89 -10.64 10.53
CA LEU A 7 0.79 -9.18 10.43
C LEU A 7 1.43 -8.48 11.62
N LYS A 8 1.10 -8.90 12.85
CA LYS A 8 1.71 -8.34 14.06
C LYS A 8 3.24 -8.50 14.04
N GLY A 9 3.74 -9.67 13.65
CA GLY A 9 5.18 -9.93 13.51
C GLY A 9 5.84 -9.01 12.48
N ALA A 10 5.22 -8.79 11.32
CA ALA A 10 5.72 -7.86 10.30
C ALA A 10 5.74 -6.41 10.80
N LEU A 11 4.70 -5.97 11.52
CA LEU A 11 4.64 -4.64 12.12
C LEU A 11 5.68 -4.46 13.23
N THR A 12 5.89 -5.47 14.09
CA THR A 12 6.94 -5.43 15.12
C THR A 12 8.32 -5.26 14.49
N GLN A 13 8.63 -5.97 13.40
CA GLN A 13 9.89 -5.78 12.67
C GLN A 13 10.00 -4.37 12.09
N MET A 14 8.93 -3.85 11.48
CA MET A 14 8.88 -2.48 10.95
C MET A 14 9.10 -1.41 12.03
N LEU A 15 8.56 -1.63 13.23
CA LEU A 15 8.69 -0.72 14.37
C LEU A 15 10.10 -0.74 14.97
N GLY A 16 10.74 -1.91 15.02
CA GLY A 16 12.12 -2.06 15.49
C GLY A 16 13.17 -1.53 14.51
N ALA A 17 12.83 -1.36 13.23
CA ALA A 17 13.75 -0.84 12.23
C ALA A 17 13.94 0.69 12.36
N SER A 18 15.17 1.15 12.13
CA SER A 18 15.51 2.57 12.12
C SER A 18 14.62 3.35 11.14
N SER A 19 14.19 4.55 11.54
CA SER A 19 13.38 5.44 10.71
C SER A 19 14.09 5.90 9.42
N ARG A 20 15.42 5.76 9.36
CA ARG A 20 16.26 6.06 8.18
C ARG A 20 16.53 4.84 7.31
N SER A 21 16.11 3.65 7.72
CA SER A 21 16.32 2.43 6.94
C SER A 21 15.36 2.40 5.75
N SER A 22 15.90 2.25 4.54
CA SER A 22 15.08 2.01 3.34
C SER A 22 14.30 0.69 3.42
N ALA A 23 14.82 -0.30 4.18
CA ALA A 23 14.21 -1.61 4.35
C ALA A 23 13.13 -1.65 5.45
N ARG A 24 12.78 -0.51 6.06
CA ARG A 24 11.80 -0.47 7.16
C ARG A 24 10.47 -1.13 6.78
N GLN A 25 10.02 -0.93 5.55
CA GLN A 25 8.77 -1.47 5.04
C GLN A 25 8.88 -2.91 4.51
N GLU A 26 10.07 -3.49 4.46
CA GLU A 26 10.32 -4.78 3.79
C GLU A 26 9.51 -5.92 4.44
N ALA A 27 9.42 -5.95 5.77
CA ALA A 27 8.67 -6.97 6.48
C ALA A 27 7.16 -6.92 6.13
N LEU A 28 6.58 -5.72 6.07
CA LEU A 28 5.18 -5.53 5.68
C LEU A 28 4.96 -5.80 4.20
N ALA A 29 5.91 -5.43 3.33
CA ALA A 29 5.89 -5.75 1.90
C ALA A 29 5.91 -7.25 1.67
N ARG A 30 6.74 -7.99 2.42
CA ARG A 30 6.82 -9.45 2.37
C ARG A 30 5.50 -10.09 2.80
N TYR A 31 4.94 -9.65 3.92
CA TYR A 31 3.61 -10.10 4.36
C TYR A 31 2.57 -9.91 3.26
N LEU A 32 2.44 -8.69 2.71
CA LEU A 32 1.49 -8.40 1.63
C LEU A 32 1.73 -9.23 0.37
N ARG A 33 2.99 -9.38 -0.03
CA ARG A 33 3.39 -10.21 -1.17
C ARG A 33 2.91 -11.64 -1.00
N ASP A 34 3.15 -12.23 0.17
CA ASP A 34 2.83 -13.63 0.44
C ASP A 34 1.30 -13.81 0.50
N ARG A 35 0.58 -12.89 1.15
CA ARG A 35 -0.89 -12.89 1.15
C ARG A 35 -1.48 -12.71 -0.25
N LEU A 36 -0.90 -11.86 -1.09
CA LEU A 36 -1.36 -11.66 -2.46
C LEU A 36 -1.04 -12.86 -3.36
N ALA A 37 0.16 -13.45 -3.21
CA ALA A 37 0.59 -14.62 -3.98
C ALA A 37 -0.35 -15.82 -3.79
N LEU A 38 -0.87 -16.04 -2.58
CA LEU A 38 -1.86 -17.09 -2.29
C LEU A 38 -3.14 -16.95 -3.12
N ARG A 39 -3.48 -15.73 -3.55
CA ARG A 39 -4.71 -15.40 -4.28
C ARG A 39 -4.49 -15.26 -5.78
N LEU A 40 -3.24 -15.10 -6.21
CA LEU A 40 -2.88 -15.01 -7.61
C LEU A 40 -2.82 -16.41 -8.26
N PRO A 41 -3.20 -16.51 -9.55
CA PRO A 41 -2.90 -17.68 -10.37
C PRO A 41 -1.42 -18.07 -10.25
N VAL A 42 -1.13 -19.37 -10.19
CA VAL A 42 0.22 -19.90 -9.97
C VAL A 42 1.22 -19.32 -10.98
N GLY A 43 0.84 -19.21 -12.25
CA GLY A 43 1.68 -18.64 -13.31
C GLY A 43 2.01 -17.14 -13.15
N LEU A 44 1.25 -16.39 -12.35
CA LEU A 44 1.52 -14.97 -12.09
C LEU A 44 2.45 -14.75 -10.89
N ARG A 45 2.53 -15.71 -9.96
CA ARG A 45 3.35 -15.58 -8.73
C ARG A 45 4.83 -15.32 -9.02
N PRO A 46 5.46 -15.96 -10.02
CA PRO A 46 6.84 -15.65 -10.40
C PRO A 46 7.02 -14.27 -10.99
N TYR A 47 6.01 -13.42 -11.11
CA TYR A 47 6.11 -12.03 -11.57
C TYR A 47 5.79 -11.01 -10.48
N LEU A 48 5.41 -11.49 -9.29
CA LEU A 48 5.24 -10.64 -8.12
C LEU A 48 6.61 -10.38 -7.48
N ARG A 49 6.94 -9.10 -7.25
CA ARG A 49 8.26 -8.63 -6.83
C ARG A 49 8.15 -7.55 -5.76
N SER A 50 9.10 -7.55 -4.83
CA SER A 50 9.27 -6.46 -3.87
C SER A 50 10.26 -5.44 -4.41
N GLU A 51 10.15 -4.19 -3.96
CA GLU A 51 11.10 -3.08 -4.23
C GLU A 51 11.53 -2.94 -5.69
N THR A 52 10.57 -2.82 -6.59
CA THR A 52 10.84 -2.75 -8.03
C THR A 52 10.80 -1.31 -8.53
N LYS A 53 11.74 -0.96 -9.42
CA LYS A 53 11.70 0.30 -10.15
C LYS A 53 10.79 0.16 -11.37
N VAL A 54 9.89 1.11 -11.53
CA VAL A 54 8.94 1.16 -12.64
C VAL A 54 9.13 2.47 -13.39
N PRO A 55 9.17 2.47 -14.73
CA PRO A 55 9.22 3.69 -15.50
C PRO A 55 8.05 4.62 -15.15
N GLY A 56 8.36 5.88 -14.90
CA GLY A 56 7.39 6.96 -14.81
C GLY A 56 7.79 8.08 -15.78
N LEU A 57 6.85 8.96 -16.13
CA LEU A 57 7.02 10.01 -17.14
C LEU A 57 8.39 10.74 -17.10
N ALA A 58 8.82 11.20 -15.92
CA ALA A 58 10.06 11.97 -15.78
C ALA A 58 11.26 11.14 -15.27
N ARG A 59 10.99 10.10 -14.47
CA ARG A 59 12.01 9.24 -13.86
C ARG A 59 11.38 7.94 -13.40
N GLU A 60 12.23 6.92 -13.20
CA GLU A 60 11.82 5.69 -12.53
C GLU A 60 11.30 5.98 -11.11
N LYS A 61 10.24 5.27 -10.75
CA LYS A 61 9.60 5.31 -9.43
C LYS A 61 9.85 3.97 -8.73
N LYS A 62 10.17 4.01 -7.44
CA LYS A 62 10.33 2.81 -6.62
C LYS A 62 8.98 2.44 -6.01
N TRP A 63 8.61 1.18 -6.14
CA TRP A 63 7.38 0.64 -5.58
C TRP A 63 7.68 -0.54 -4.67
N ASP A 64 6.97 -0.61 -3.55
CA ASP A 64 7.24 -1.57 -2.48
C ASP A 64 6.84 -3.00 -2.87
N LEU A 65 5.75 -3.14 -3.63
CA LEU A 65 5.30 -4.40 -4.20
C LEU A 65 4.77 -4.16 -5.62
N THR A 66 5.13 -5.04 -6.55
CA THR A 66 4.73 -4.93 -7.95
C THR A 66 4.41 -6.30 -8.54
N LEU A 67 3.46 -6.35 -9.47
CA LEU A 67 3.27 -7.47 -10.39
C LEU A 67 3.68 -6.96 -11.77
N VAL A 68 4.81 -7.46 -12.29
CA VAL A 68 5.34 -7.02 -13.57
C VAL A 68 5.39 -8.20 -14.53
N TYR A 69 4.45 -8.22 -15.47
CA TYR A 69 4.22 -9.36 -16.35
C TYR A 69 4.81 -9.10 -17.74
N PRO A 70 5.56 -10.05 -18.33
CA PRO A 70 6.01 -9.94 -19.71
C PRO A 70 4.82 -10.14 -20.65
N ALA A 71 4.38 -9.07 -21.30
CA ALA A 71 3.32 -9.09 -22.29
C ALA A 71 3.85 -8.61 -23.64
N SER A 72 3.72 -9.45 -24.67
CA SER A 72 3.98 -9.09 -26.07
C SER A 72 5.33 -8.38 -26.30
N GLY A 73 6.42 -8.97 -25.81
CA GLY A 73 7.78 -8.45 -26.00
C GLY A 73 8.17 -7.26 -25.11
N SER A 74 7.29 -6.83 -24.20
CA SER A 74 7.57 -5.76 -23.23
C SER A 74 7.22 -6.16 -21.80
N VAL A 75 8.01 -5.68 -20.84
CA VAL A 75 7.80 -5.91 -19.41
C VAL A 75 6.87 -4.81 -18.89
N LYS A 76 5.63 -5.17 -18.53
CA LYS A 76 4.60 -4.19 -18.14
C LYS A 76 4.22 -4.31 -16.66
N PRO A 77 4.17 -3.19 -15.91
CA PRO A 77 3.57 -3.21 -14.58
C PRO A 77 2.06 -3.40 -14.70
N ARG A 78 1.52 -4.35 -13.93
CA ARG A 78 0.08 -4.68 -13.89
C ARG A 78 -0.55 -4.32 -12.57
N LEU A 79 0.20 -4.47 -11.48
CA LEU A 79 -0.18 -4.07 -10.14
C LEU A 79 1.00 -3.39 -9.48
N LEU A 80 0.73 -2.30 -8.76
CA LEU A 80 1.69 -1.56 -7.97
C LEU A 80 1.08 -1.30 -6.60
N VAL A 81 1.83 -1.52 -5.53
CA VAL A 81 1.40 -1.18 -4.17
C VAL A 81 2.49 -0.35 -3.52
N SER A 82 2.12 0.82 -3.00
CA SER A 82 3.01 1.63 -2.18
C SER A 82 2.67 1.47 -0.70
N LEU A 83 3.71 1.33 0.12
CA LEU A 83 3.65 1.28 1.57
C LEU A 83 4.25 2.56 2.14
N LYS A 84 3.50 3.22 3.00
CA LYS A 84 4.00 4.38 3.75
C LYS A 84 3.70 4.20 5.24
N SER A 85 4.37 5.01 6.05
CA SER A 85 4.13 5.05 7.49
C SER A 85 4.27 6.48 8.00
N ILE A 86 3.34 6.91 8.85
CA ILE A 86 3.42 8.18 9.57
C ILE A 86 3.80 7.86 11.01
N MET A 87 5.11 7.89 11.27
CA MET A 87 5.71 7.50 12.56
C MET A 87 6.20 8.71 13.38
N ALA A 88 6.14 9.91 12.81
CA ALA A 88 6.52 11.17 13.45
C ALA A 88 5.87 12.33 12.71
N ASN A 89 5.68 13.44 13.43
CA ASN A 89 5.08 14.69 12.96
C ASN A 89 3.83 14.47 12.08
N PRO A 90 2.73 13.89 12.61
CA PRO A 90 1.54 13.60 11.80
C PRO A 90 0.94 14.83 11.13
N SER A 91 0.86 15.95 11.86
CA SER A 91 0.26 17.22 11.39
C SER A 91 0.94 17.78 10.14
N GLY A 92 2.29 17.72 10.07
CA GLY A 92 3.05 18.18 8.90
C GLY A 92 3.26 17.11 7.83
N SER A 93 3.12 15.83 8.18
CA SER A 93 3.37 14.73 7.24
C SER A 93 2.21 14.53 6.28
N TRP A 94 0.96 14.62 6.73
CA TRP A 94 -0.16 14.13 5.92
C TRP A 94 -0.51 14.98 4.67
N PRO A 95 -0.47 16.34 4.65
CA PRO A 95 -0.88 17.11 3.46
C PRO A 95 -0.02 16.78 2.25
N ASN A 96 1.31 16.76 2.45
CA ASN A 96 2.27 16.49 1.39
C ASN A 96 2.17 15.04 0.88
N ARG A 97 1.76 14.09 1.72
CA ARG A 97 1.77 12.66 1.38
C ARG A 97 0.68 12.26 0.39
N LEU A 98 -0.50 12.87 0.47
CA LEU A 98 -1.57 12.62 -0.50
C LEU A 98 -1.19 13.19 -1.86
N ASP A 99 -0.65 14.40 -1.90
CA ASP A 99 -0.22 15.05 -3.14
C ASP A 99 0.96 14.30 -3.79
N ASP A 100 1.95 13.91 -2.99
CA ASP A 100 3.07 13.06 -3.44
C ASP A 100 2.56 11.74 -4.04
N LEU A 101 1.60 11.09 -3.37
CA LEU A 101 1.00 9.84 -3.84
C LEU A 101 0.30 10.05 -5.18
N VAL A 102 -0.56 11.07 -5.30
CA VAL A 102 -1.25 11.38 -6.56
C VAL A 102 -0.25 11.67 -7.67
N GLY A 103 0.82 12.41 -7.39
CA GLY A 103 1.89 12.69 -8.35
C GLY A 103 2.67 11.44 -8.78
N GLU A 104 3.02 10.55 -7.85
CA GLU A 104 3.68 9.27 -8.12
C GLU A 104 2.81 8.36 -9.00
N VAL A 105 1.53 8.23 -8.64
CA VAL A 105 0.55 7.42 -9.36
C VAL A 105 0.31 7.97 -10.77
N SER A 106 0.05 9.27 -10.90
CA SER A 106 -0.19 9.93 -12.18
C SER A 106 1.00 9.76 -13.13
N SER A 107 2.22 9.89 -12.60
CA SER A 107 3.44 9.73 -13.39
C SER A 107 3.59 8.34 -14.03
N VAL A 108 3.05 7.29 -13.41
CA VAL A 108 3.10 5.92 -13.95
C VAL A 108 1.90 5.64 -14.85
N GLN A 109 0.71 6.10 -14.47
CA GLN A 109 -0.52 5.90 -15.24
C GLN A 109 -0.50 6.61 -16.61
N ILE A 110 0.32 7.64 -16.78
CA ILE A 110 0.58 8.23 -18.11
C ILE A 110 1.19 7.21 -19.08
N LEU A 111 2.06 6.33 -18.58
CA LEU A 111 2.75 5.32 -19.40
C LEU A 111 1.98 3.99 -19.43
N PHE A 112 1.29 3.66 -18.34
CA PHE A 112 0.55 2.42 -18.16
C PHE A 112 -0.85 2.69 -17.58
N PRO A 113 -1.79 3.20 -18.37
CA PRO A 113 -3.15 3.55 -17.90
C PRO A 113 -3.91 2.38 -17.29
N GLU A 114 -3.59 1.15 -17.69
CA GLU A 114 -4.21 -0.08 -17.20
C GLU A 114 -3.73 -0.52 -15.81
N VAL A 115 -2.63 0.06 -15.30
CA VAL A 115 -1.99 -0.42 -14.07
C VAL A 115 -2.91 -0.25 -12.86
N VAL A 116 -3.06 -1.31 -12.07
CA VAL A 116 -3.76 -1.26 -10.78
C VAL A 116 -2.81 -0.78 -9.70
N VAL A 117 -3.29 0.09 -8.82
CA VAL A 117 -2.54 0.77 -7.77
C VAL A 117 -3.23 0.58 -6.42
N GLY A 118 -2.47 0.06 -5.45
CA GLY A 118 -2.87 -0.02 -4.05
C GLY A 118 -2.02 0.87 -3.16
N TYR A 119 -2.60 1.33 -2.05
CA TYR A 119 -1.89 2.12 -1.06
C TYR A 119 -2.09 1.59 0.36
N VAL A 120 -1.01 1.24 1.05
CA VAL A 120 -1.07 0.81 2.45
C VAL A 120 -0.35 1.84 3.30
N VAL A 121 -0.94 2.18 4.43
CA VAL A 121 -0.38 3.17 5.34
C VAL A 121 -0.50 2.74 6.78
N VAL A 122 0.61 2.83 7.52
CA VAL A 122 0.62 2.67 8.97
C VAL A 122 0.54 4.03 9.64
N LEU A 123 -0.43 4.21 10.53
CA LEU A 123 -0.68 5.43 11.29
C LEU A 123 -0.44 5.16 12.76
N ASP A 124 0.53 5.84 13.36
CA ASP A 124 0.86 5.68 14.78
C ASP A 124 0.28 6.81 15.63
N TYR A 125 -0.76 6.51 16.40
CA TYR A 125 -1.37 7.44 17.35
C TYR A 125 -0.43 7.85 18.48
N GLY A 126 0.63 7.07 18.72
CA GLY A 126 1.74 7.41 19.61
C GLY A 126 2.84 8.25 18.96
N ALA A 127 2.75 8.57 17.67
CA ALA A 127 3.79 9.28 16.94
C ALA A 127 4.07 10.66 17.55
N PRO A 128 5.34 10.99 17.84
CA PRO A 128 5.70 12.28 18.40
C PRO A 128 5.54 13.41 17.38
N ASP A 129 5.37 14.65 17.85
CA ASP A 129 5.36 15.85 17.01
C ASP A 129 6.74 16.20 16.42
N ASN A 130 6.84 17.31 15.70
CA ASN A 130 8.12 17.80 15.14
C ASN A 130 9.17 18.20 16.18
N LYS A 131 8.78 18.37 17.45
CA LYS A 131 9.66 18.67 18.59
C LYS A 131 10.00 17.41 19.40
N GLY A 132 9.48 16.25 19.02
CA GLY A 132 9.69 15.00 19.74
C GLY A 132 8.73 14.78 20.92
N ASN A 133 7.71 15.63 21.09
CA ASN A 133 6.73 15.45 22.16
C ASN A 133 5.79 14.30 21.83
N VAL A 134 5.68 13.34 22.75
CA VAL A 134 4.72 12.24 22.64
C VAL A 134 3.31 12.79 22.91
N PRO A 135 2.33 12.52 22.04
CA PRO A 135 0.97 13.02 22.17
C PRO A 135 0.30 12.49 23.44
N LYS A 136 -0.59 13.29 24.04
CA LYS A 136 -1.43 12.86 25.17
C LYS A 136 -2.83 12.49 24.68
N GLY A 137 -3.29 11.28 25.02
CA GLY A 137 -4.60 10.79 24.58
C GLY A 137 -4.68 10.73 23.04
N ASP A 138 -5.68 11.42 22.48
CA ASP A 138 -6.13 11.32 21.09
C ASP A 138 -5.76 12.52 20.21
N GLU A 139 -4.71 13.29 20.57
CA GLU A 139 -4.30 14.50 19.85
C GLU A 139 -4.08 14.28 18.34
N ASN A 140 -3.60 13.10 17.93
CA ASN A 140 -3.37 12.76 16.52
C ASN A 140 -4.65 12.35 15.76
N ARG A 141 -5.77 12.10 16.46
CA ARG A 141 -7.00 11.53 15.87
C ARG A 141 -7.55 12.41 14.75
N SER A 142 -7.67 13.72 14.97
CA SER A 142 -8.25 14.64 13.97
C SER A 142 -7.45 14.65 12.66
N HIS A 143 -6.12 14.60 12.77
CA HIS A 143 -5.21 14.53 11.61
C HIS A 143 -5.40 13.23 10.83
N TYR A 144 -5.46 12.09 11.53
CA TYR A 144 -5.65 10.81 10.87
C TYR A 144 -7.04 10.61 10.29
N GLU A 145 -8.11 11.10 10.93
CA GLU A 145 -9.45 11.07 10.35
C GLU A 145 -9.53 11.89 9.05
N SER A 146 -8.91 13.07 9.04
CA SER A 146 -8.85 13.91 7.84
C SER A 146 -8.09 13.23 6.70
N PHE A 147 -6.96 12.59 7.03
CA PHE A 147 -6.17 11.83 6.07
C PHE A 147 -6.92 10.60 5.53
N LYS A 148 -7.59 9.83 6.40
CA LYS A 148 -8.43 8.68 6.00
C LYS A 148 -9.59 9.12 5.10
N ALA A 149 -10.19 10.28 5.37
CA ALA A 149 -11.23 10.85 4.51
C ALA A 149 -10.68 11.21 3.11
N GLY A 150 -9.48 11.78 3.03
CA GLY A 150 -8.79 12.06 1.76
C GLY A 150 -8.50 10.79 0.96
N LEU A 151 -7.94 9.75 1.60
CA LEU A 151 -7.71 8.45 0.95
C LEU A 151 -9.01 7.82 0.44
N ARG A 152 -10.08 7.88 1.23
CA ARG A 152 -11.40 7.39 0.82
C ARG A 152 -11.91 8.13 -0.40
N ALA A 153 -11.81 9.46 -0.40
CA ALA A 153 -12.23 10.28 -1.54
C ALA A 153 -11.44 9.94 -2.81
N LEU A 154 -10.13 9.69 -2.70
CA LEU A 154 -9.30 9.28 -3.84
C LEU A 154 -9.69 7.90 -4.37
N ALA A 155 -9.87 6.92 -3.48
CA ALA A 155 -10.14 5.54 -3.89
C ALA A 155 -11.57 5.29 -4.39
N GLN A 156 -12.53 6.16 -4.04
CA GLN A 156 -13.88 6.09 -4.56
C GLN A 156 -14.01 6.60 -6.01
N ARG A 157 -13.00 7.33 -6.51
CA ARG A 157 -13.03 7.84 -7.88
C ARG A 157 -13.05 6.66 -8.84
N ARG A 158 -14.03 6.64 -9.74
CA ARG A 158 -14.07 5.72 -10.89
C ARG A 158 -13.97 6.49 -12.19
N PRO A 159 -12.91 7.29 -12.39
CA PRO A 159 -12.77 8.01 -13.64
C PRO A 159 -12.40 6.98 -14.74
N PRO A 160 -12.61 7.32 -16.02
CA PRO A 160 -12.11 6.50 -17.11
C PRO A 160 -10.59 6.25 -16.98
N LEU A 161 -10.08 5.13 -17.49
CA LEU A 161 -8.68 4.70 -17.29
C LEU A 161 -7.62 5.70 -17.81
N TRP A 162 -8.00 6.60 -18.72
CA TRP A 162 -7.12 7.68 -19.19
C TRP A 162 -6.99 8.84 -18.18
N ALA A 163 -7.78 8.85 -17.12
CA ALA A 163 -7.67 9.82 -16.04
C ALA A 163 -6.62 9.37 -15.01
N GLN A 164 -5.71 10.28 -14.70
CA GLN A 164 -4.57 10.02 -13.83
C GLN A 164 -4.94 10.18 -12.35
N GLY A 165 -4.15 9.54 -11.49
CA GLY A 165 -4.30 9.62 -10.03
C GLY A 165 -5.32 8.62 -9.46
N LEU A 166 -5.63 7.56 -10.21
CA LEU A 166 -6.53 6.51 -9.74
C LEU A 166 -5.81 5.58 -8.75
N ILE A 167 -6.43 5.34 -7.60
CA ILE A 167 -5.98 4.38 -6.60
C ILE A 167 -7.16 3.45 -6.36
N GLU A 168 -7.00 2.17 -6.66
CA GLU A 168 -8.10 1.21 -6.68
C GLU A 168 -8.49 0.76 -5.28
N GLY A 169 -7.54 0.76 -4.36
CA GLY A 169 -7.80 0.42 -2.98
C GLY A 169 -6.76 1.00 -2.03
N TYR A 170 -7.15 1.10 -0.77
CA TYR A 170 -6.22 1.43 0.29
C TYR A 170 -6.45 0.54 1.51
N TRP A 171 -5.42 0.43 2.35
CA TRP A 171 -5.49 -0.24 3.65
C TRP A 171 -4.79 0.61 4.71
N VAL A 172 -5.52 0.97 5.76
CA VAL A 172 -5.00 1.75 6.87
C VAL A 172 -4.78 0.82 8.06
N ILE A 173 -3.58 0.85 8.59
CA ILE A 173 -3.20 0.08 9.78
C ILE A 173 -3.00 1.09 10.90
N GLU A 174 -3.92 1.10 11.86
CA GLU A 174 -3.89 2.03 13.00
C GLU A 174 -3.22 1.38 14.20
N ILE A 175 -2.12 1.97 14.64
CA ILE A 175 -1.34 1.52 15.79
C ILE A 175 -1.18 2.63 16.82
N ASP A 176 -0.76 2.26 18.03
CA ASP A 176 -0.32 3.16 19.07
C ASP A 176 0.90 2.56 19.77
N THR A 177 2.07 3.08 19.45
CA THR A 177 3.36 2.60 19.98
C THR A 177 3.54 2.84 21.48
N ARG A 178 2.66 3.61 22.12
CA ARG A 178 2.63 3.78 23.58
C ARG A 178 2.04 2.55 24.30
N ARG A 179 1.35 1.67 23.57
CA ARG A 179 0.67 0.47 24.11
C ARG A 179 1.52 -0.77 23.89
N GLN A 180 1.42 -1.73 24.81
CA GLN A 180 2.07 -3.04 24.65
C GLN A 180 1.43 -3.85 23.52
N ASP A 181 0.09 -3.94 23.47
CA ASP A 181 -0.63 -4.37 22.27
C ASP A 181 -0.89 -3.15 21.40
N PHE A 182 0.07 -2.87 20.52
CA PHE A 182 0.13 -1.62 19.75
C PHE A 182 -0.93 -1.55 18.65
N LEU A 183 -1.51 -2.65 18.18
CA LEU A 183 -2.50 -2.64 17.10
C LEU A 183 -3.89 -2.32 17.67
N LEU A 184 -4.52 -1.23 17.21
CA LEU A 184 -5.73 -0.70 17.87
C LEU A 184 -6.96 -1.58 17.68
N GLU A 185 -7.24 -2.04 16.47
CA GLU A 185 -8.40 -2.89 16.14
C GLU A 185 -7.96 -4.12 15.32
N PRO A 186 -7.27 -5.11 15.94
CA PRO A 186 -6.53 -6.16 15.23
C PRO A 186 -7.34 -6.94 14.19
N GLN A 187 -8.53 -7.40 14.58
CA GLN A 187 -9.38 -8.22 13.73
C GLN A 187 -9.96 -7.44 12.55
N LYS A 188 -10.45 -6.23 12.82
CA LYS A 188 -10.96 -5.33 11.78
C LYS A 188 -9.86 -4.91 10.81
N THR A 189 -8.66 -4.57 11.32
CA THR A 189 -7.51 -4.25 10.46
C THR A 189 -7.17 -5.43 9.54
N LEU A 190 -7.26 -6.67 10.03
CA LEU A 190 -7.05 -7.85 9.18
C LEU A 190 -8.14 -7.94 8.09
N GLU A 191 -9.41 -7.83 8.47
CA GLU A 191 -10.55 -7.90 7.53
C GLU A 191 -10.48 -6.82 6.45
N GLU A 192 -10.13 -5.59 6.81
CA GLU A 192 -9.91 -4.49 5.87
C GLU A 192 -8.72 -4.78 4.94
N GLY A 193 -7.67 -5.43 5.44
CA GLY A 193 -6.54 -5.89 4.63
C GLY A 193 -6.95 -6.95 3.62
N GLU A 194 -7.81 -7.91 4.01
CA GLU A 194 -8.36 -8.90 3.07
C GLU A 194 -9.22 -8.25 1.99
N ALA A 195 -10.08 -7.30 2.38
CA ALA A 195 -10.92 -6.55 1.46
C ALA A 195 -10.09 -5.70 0.48
N PHE A 196 -9.01 -5.09 0.95
CA PHE A 196 -8.04 -4.39 0.12
C PHE A 196 -7.41 -5.30 -0.94
N LEU A 197 -6.87 -6.46 -0.53
CA LEU A 197 -6.27 -7.42 -1.47
C LEU A 197 -7.29 -7.91 -2.51
N LYS A 198 -8.53 -8.17 -2.07
CA LYS A 198 -9.62 -8.56 -2.98
C LYS A 198 -9.92 -7.46 -4.00
N THR A 199 -10.03 -6.21 -3.55
CA THR A 199 -10.28 -5.05 -4.42
C THR A 199 -9.22 -4.93 -5.52
N LEU A 200 -7.95 -5.06 -5.17
CA LEU A 200 -6.85 -5.00 -6.16
C LEU A 200 -6.94 -6.13 -7.19
N LEU A 201 -7.25 -7.35 -6.76
CA LEU A 201 -7.35 -8.51 -7.65
C LEU A 201 -8.56 -8.43 -8.56
N ASP A 202 -9.70 -7.93 -8.06
CA ASP A 202 -10.89 -7.76 -8.87
C ASP A 202 -10.66 -6.68 -9.94
N ALA A 203 -10.05 -5.55 -9.58
CA ALA A 203 -9.65 -4.53 -10.54
C ALA A 203 -8.65 -5.06 -11.59
N LEU A 204 -7.68 -5.87 -11.16
CA LEU A 204 -6.71 -6.49 -12.07
C LEU A 204 -7.40 -7.47 -13.03
N ARG A 205 -8.36 -8.27 -12.54
CA ARG A 205 -9.13 -9.21 -13.37
C ARG A 205 -10.03 -8.50 -14.37
N GLU A 206 -10.62 -7.38 -13.97
CA GLU A 206 -11.45 -6.55 -14.86
C GLU A 206 -10.64 -5.95 -16.00
N ARG A 207 -9.44 -5.45 -15.73
CA ARG A 207 -8.59 -4.80 -16.74
C ARG A 207 -7.82 -5.77 -17.62
N GLU A 208 -7.38 -6.87 -17.04
CA GLU A 208 -6.48 -7.83 -17.70
C GLU A 208 -7.02 -9.27 -17.54
N PRO A 209 -8.22 -9.56 -18.06
CA PRO A 209 -8.87 -10.87 -17.86
C PRO A 209 -8.03 -12.03 -18.41
N LEU A 210 -7.26 -11.79 -19.48
CA LEU A 210 -6.38 -12.80 -20.10
C LEU A 210 -5.30 -13.33 -19.15
N LEU A 211 -4.87 -12.54 -18.15
CA LEU A 211 -3.92 -13.01 -17.13
C LEU A 211 -4.52 -14.12 -16.24
N PHE A 212 -5.84 -14.24 -16.22
CA PHE A 212 -6.58 -15.23 -15.43
C PHE A 212 -7.17 -16.36 -16.28
N LEU A 213 -7.14 -16.25 -17.61
CA LEU A 213 -7.77 -17.21 -18.53
C LEU A 213 -6.89 -18.41 -18.90
N ASN A 214 -5.57 -18.33 -18.73
CA ASN A 214 -4.64 -19.46 -19.00
C ASN A 214 -4.66 -20.58 -17.93
N GLN A 215 -5.83 -20.85 -17.34
CA GLN A 215 -6.05 -22.06 -16.55
C GLN A 215 -6.74 -23.10 -17.44
N GLY A 216 -5.95 -23.70 -18.31
CA GLY A 216 -6.40 -24.72 -19.24
C GLY A 216 -5.23 -25.48 -19.83
N GLN A 217 -4.53 -26.24 -18.98
CA GLN A 217 -3.94 -27.56 -19.24
C GLN A 217 -3.26 -28.09 -17.98
#